data_AF-A0A7S2PVR1-F1
#
_entry.id   AF-A0A7S2PVR1-F1
#
_cell.length_a   1.000
_cell.length_b   1.000
_cell.length_c   1.000
_cell.angle_alpha   90.00
_cell.angle_beta   90.00
_cell.angle_gamma   90.00
#
_symmetry.space_group_name_H-M   'P 1'
#
loop_
_entity.id
_entity.type
_entity.pdbx_description
1 polymer ?
#
loop_
_entity_poly.entity_id
_entity_poly.type
_entity_poly.pdbx_seq_one_letter_code
_entity_poly.pdbx_strand_id
1 'polypeptide(L)'
;AESSTAATGAPAKRSKVVLVVLEMLPLCGPLGLDRLYLGNFVTGIAKLAICVGTCLIGGFVWGLLDAVLVILNALGRKSSIDSLGMVAEFEEDGIETSVTLAVIAILVQVLQCCIGQRLVFMAKV
;
A
#
# COMPACT_ATOMS: atom_id res chain seq x y z
N ALA A 1 11.12 29.50 28.28
CA ALA A 1 11.32 29.61 26.83
C ALA A 1 11.64 28.20 26.35
N GLU A 2 10.80 27.42 25.69
CA GLU A 2 9.52 27.56 24.95
C GLU A 2 8.72 26.25 25.26
N SER A 3 7.45 26.28 25.69
CA SER A 3 6.24 26.07 24.85
C SER A 3 6.40 24.92 23.83
N SER A 4 5.65 23.81 23.87
CA SER A 4 4.20 23.78 23.65
C SER A 4 3.59 22.41 23.98
N THR A 5 2.59 22.42 24.87
CA THR A 5 1.26 21.77 24.75
C THR A 5 1.12 20.42 24.04
N ALA A 6 0.71 19.42 24.83
CA ALA A 6 -0.45 18.55 24.56
C ALA A 6 -0.63 18.08 23.10
N ALA A 7 0.06 17.01 22.72
CA ALA A 7 -0.44 16.15 21.64
C ALA A 7 -1.52 15.24 22.24
N THR A 8 -2.75 15.76 22.28
CA THR A 8 -3.98 15.01 22.51
C THR A 8 -3.95 13.69 21.75
N GLY A 9 -4.28 12.59 22.42
CA GLY A 9 -4.38 11.24 21.86
C GLY A 9 -5.52 11.08 20.85
N ALA A 10 -5.45 11.80 19.73
CA ALA A 10 -6.18 11.45 18.52
C ALA A 10 -5.38 10.37 17.78
N PRO A 11 -5.99 9.28 17.31
CA PRO A 11 -5.31 8.33 16.44
C PRO A 11 -4.73 9.12 15.25
N ALA A 12 -3.44 8.91 14.96
CA ALA A 12 -2.75 9.64 13.90
C ALA A 12 -3.42 9.32 12.55
N LYS A 13 -4.35 10.18 12.13
CA LYS A 13 -5.07 10.06 10.86
C LYS A 13 -4.05 10.04 9.73
N ARG A 14 -4.08 8.99 8.90
CA ARG A 14 -3.16 8.84 7.77
C ARG A 14 -3.84 9.30 6.49
N SER A 15 -3.05 9.86 5.57
CA SER A 15 -3.58 10.32 4.29
C SER A 15 -3.80 9.13 3.36
N LYS A 16 -5.06 8.87 3.00
CA LYS A 16 -5.42 7.77 2.10
C LYS A 16 -4.79 7.91 0.71
N VAL A 17 -4.65 9.16 0.25
CA VAL A 17 -3.95 9.51 -1.00
C VAL A 17 -2.52 8.98 -1.01
N VAL A 18 -1.78 9.13 0.09
CA VAL A 18 -0.39 8.65 0.18
C VAL A 18 -0.33 7.13 0.07
N LEU A 19 -1.28 6.43 0.68
CA LEU A 19 -1.34 4.97 0.58
C LEU A 19 -1.58 4.51 -0.87
N VAL A 20 -2.52 5.14 -1.58
CA VAL A 20 -2.76 4.81 -3.00
C VAL A 20 -1.56 5.16 -3.88
N VAL A 21 -0.88 6.29 -3.61
CA VAL A 21 0.35 6.67 -4.34
C VAL A 21 1.49 5.68 -4.10
N LEU A 22 1.65 5.18 -2.86
CA LEU A 22 2.63 4.14 -2.55
C LEU A 22 2.31 2.83 -3.30
N GLU A 23 1.04 2.47 -3.44
CA GLU A 23 0.62 1.32 -4.27
C GLU A 23 0.87 1.57 -5.77
N MET A 24 0.78 2.81 -6.26
CA MET A 24 1.10 3.13 -7.66
C MET A 24 2.57 2.94 -8.01
N LEU A 25 3.46 3.01 -7.03
CA LEU A 25 4.90 2.85 -7.22
C LEU A 25 5.25 1.35 -7.34
N PRO A 26 5.75 0.88 -8.50
CA PRO A 26 5.95 -0.56 -8.81
C PRO A 26 6.79 -1.32 -7.80
N LEU A 27 7.71 -0.63 -7.13
CA LEU A 27 8.63 -1.21 -6.17
C LEU A 27 8.14 -1.04 -4.73
N CYS A 28 7.29 -0.04 -4.44
CA CYS A 28 6.85 0.23 -3.06
C CYS A 28 5.90 -0.82 -2.52
N GLY A 29 4.93 -1.28 -3.33
CA GLY A 29 3.99 -2.34 -2.98
C GLY A 29 4.68 -3.66 -2.58
N PRO A 30 5.54 -4.27 -3.43
CA PRO A 30 6.19 -5.54 -3.10
C PRO A 30 7.28 -5.43 -2.01
N LEU A 31 7.84 -4.24 -1.77
CA LEU A 31 8.79 -3.99 -0.68
C LEU A 31 8.11 -3.83 0.69
N GLY A 32 6.77 -3.75 0.74
CA GLY A 32 6.02 -3.62 2.00
C GLY A 32 5.99 -2.19 2.56
N LEU A 33 6.28 -1.18 1.74
CA LEU A 33 6.28 0.22 2.17
C LEU A 33 4.88 0.73 2.50
N ASP A 34 3.85 0.14 1.90
CA ASP A 34 2.43 0.31 2.23
C ASP A 34 2.14 -0.02 3.71
N ARG A 35 2.59 -1.18 4.19
CA ARG A 35 2.42 -1.63 5.58
C ARG A 35 3.30 -0.89 6.56
N LEU A 36 4.52 -0.54 6.14
CA LEU A 36 5.41 0.32 6.93
C LEU A 36 4.80 1.72 7.10
N TYR A 37 4.17 2.28 6.06
CA TYR A 37 3.46 3.54 6.13
C TYR A 37 2.24 3.44 7.05
N LEU A 38 1.53 2.31 7.09
CA LEU A 38 0.44 2.05 8.03
C LEU A 38 0.92 1.85 9.48
N GLY A 39 2.23 1.77 9.72
CA GLY A 39 2.82 1.53 11.05
C GLY A 39 2.86 0.06 11.46
N ASN A 40 2.54 -0.86 10.55
CA ASN A 40 2.61 -2.29 10.82
C ASN A 40 3.98 -2.87 10.41
N PHE A 41 4.99 -2.58 11.25
CA PHE A 41 6.39 -2.94 11.01
C PHE A 41 6.63 -4.44 10.90
N VAL A 42 5.93 -5.25 11.70
CA VAL A 42 6.12 -6.70 11.73
C VAL A 42 5.72 -7.33 10.39
N THR A 43 4.55 -6.95 9.87
CA THR A 43 4.06 -7.47 8.58
C THR A 43 4.82 -6.88 7.40
N GLY A 44 5.27 -5.62 7.47
CA GLY A 44 6.14 -5.01 6.46
C GLY A 44 7.50 -5.72 6.34
N ILE A 45 8.16 -6.02 7.46
CA ILE A 45 9.43 -6.76 7.46
C ILE A 45 9.23 -8.20 6.98
N ALA A 46 8.15 -8.86 7.37
CA ALA A 46 7.83 -10.21 6.87
C ALA A 46 7.64 -10.20 5.35
N LYS A 47 6.91 -9.22 4.81
CA LYS A 47 6.72 -9.05 3.37
C LYS A 47 8.04 -8.79 2.64
N LEU A 48 8.92 -7.95 3.20
CA LEU A 48 10.27 -7.72 2.67
C LEU A 48 11.11 -9.00 2.68
N ALA A 49 11.09 -9.77 3.78
CA ALA A 49 11.82 -11.02 3.89
C ALA A 49 11.33 -12.07 2.88
N ILE A 50 10.02 -12.18 2.67
CA ILE A 50 9.45 -13.04 1.63
C ILE A 50 9.83 -12.51 0.25
N CYS A 51 9.75 -11.21 0.02
CA CYS A 51 10.11 -10.57 -1.24
C CYS A 51 11.56 -10.89 -1.62
N VAL A 52 12.53 -10.71 -0.71
CA VAL A 52 13.92 -11.07 -0.96
C VAL A 52 14.11 -12.59 -1.08
N GLY A 53 13.52 -13.37 -0.17
CA GLY A 53 13.67 -14.83 -0.14
C GLY A 53 13.07 -15.55 -1.35
N THR A 54 12.08 -14.95 -2.01
CA THR A 54 11.41 -15.52 -3.20
C THR A 54 11.79 -14.80 -4.50
N CYS A 55 12.86 -14.01 -4.50
CA CYS A 55 13.30 -13.23 -5.68
C CYS A 55 12.19 -12.35 -6.27
N LEU A 56 11.54 -11.54 -5.42
CA LEU A 56 10.46 -10.60 -5.72
C LEU A 56 9.10 -11.23 -6.05
N ILE A 57 9.00 -12.55 -6.27
CA ILE A 57 7.75 -13.21 -6.68
C ILE A 57 6.72 -13.23 -5.54
N GLY A 58 7.12 -13.67 -4.35
CA GLY A 58 6.25 -13.72 -3.18
C GLY A 58 5.88 -12.33 -2.67
N GLY A 59 6.80 -11.37 -2.79
CA GLY A 59 6.53 -9.96 -2.53
C GLY A 59 5.51 -9.37 -3.51
N PHE A 60 5.57 -9.75 -4.79
CA PHE A 60 4.61 -9.33 -5.81
C PHE A 60 3.20 -9.85 -5.56
N VAL A 61 3.05 -11.14 -5.23
CA VAL A 61 1.74 -11.73 -4.90
C VAL A 61 1.15 -11.07 -3.65
N TRP A 62 1.96 -10.86 -2.61
CA TRP A 62 1.51 -10.18 -1.40
C TRP A 62 1.17 -8.71 -1.68
N GLY A 63 2.01 -7.99 -2.43
CA GLY A 63 1.75 -6.62 -2.87
C GLY A 63 0.44 -6.49 -3.65
N LEU A 64 0.15 -7.44 -4.53
CA LEU A 64 -1.10 -7.45 -5.28
C LEU A 64 -2.32 -7.63 -4.37
N LEU A 65 -2.24 -8.48 -3.34
CA LEU A 65 -3.31 -8.63 -2.35
C LEU A 65 -3.53 -7.35 -1.56
N ASP A 66 -2.45 -6.68 -1.14
CA ASP A 66 -2.54 -5.40 -0.42
C ASP A 66 -3.13 -4.30 -1.30
N ALA A 67 -2.69 -4.19 -2.55
CA ALA A 67 -3.25 -3.27 -3.54
C ALA A 67 -4.76 -3.48 -3.72
N VAL A 68 -5.22 -4.74 -3.87
CA VAL A 68 -6.66 -5.05 -4.00
C VAL A 68 -7.42 -4.61 -2.76
N LEU A 69 -6.90 -4.85 -1.56
CA LEU A 69 -7.56 -4.43 -0.32
C LEU A 69 -7.63 -2.91 -0.18
N VAL A 70 -6.55 -2.20 -0.50
CA VAL A 70 -6.50 -0.73 -0.49
C VAL A 70 -7.48 -0.15 -1.52
N ILE A 71 -7.53 -0.72 -2.73
CA ILE A 71 -8.47 -0.32 -3.80
C ILE A 71 -9.91 -0.56 -3.38
N LEU A 72 -10.25 -1.74 -2.84
CA LEU A 72 -11.60 -2.03 -2.34
C LEU A 72 -12.00 -1.09 -1.20
N ASN A 73 -11.05 -0.75 -0.33
CA ASN A 73 -11.28 0.21 0.74
C ASN A 73 -11.48 1.64 0.21
N ALA A 74 -10.73 2.04 -0.82
CA ALA A 74 -10.88 3.32 -1.51
C ALA A 74 -12.24 3.42 -2.22
N LEU A 75 -12.60 2.41 -3.01
CA LEU A 75 -13.89 2.32 -3.71
C LEU A 75 -15.08 2.29 -2.74
N GLY A 76 -14.94 1.58 -1.62
CA GLY A 76 -15.96 1.53 -0.57
C GLY A 76 -16.10 2.81 0.25
N ARG A 77 -15.32 3.86 -0.04
CA ARG A 77 -15.28 5.15 0.70
C ARG A 77 -15.15 4.97 2.22
N LYS A 78 -14.54 3.86 2.66
CA LYS A 78 -14.40 3.56 4.09
C LYS A 78 -13.32 4.44 4.71
N SER A 79 -13.58 5.00 5.88
CA SER A 79 -12.64 5.85 6.64
C SER A 79 -11.61 5.04 7.45
N SER A 80 -11.70 3.71 7.46
CA SER A 80 -10.71 2.83 8.09
C SER A 80 -10.51 1.56 7.27
N ILE A 81 -9.31 0.98 7.37
CA ILE A 81 -9.00 -0.36 6.88
C ILE A 81 -8.65 -1.23 8.08
N ASP A 82 -9.30 -2.39 8.19
CA ASP A 82 -8.96 -3.48 9.10
C ASP A 82 -9.09 -4.78 8.30
N SER A 83 -8.04 -5.10 7.55
CA SER A 83 -8.02 -6.29 6.68
C SER A 83 -6.61 -6.80 6.50
N LEU A 84 -6.41 -8.12 6.66
CA LEU A 84 -5.09 -8.78 6.58
C LEU A 84 -4.00 -8.09 7.41
N GLY A 85 -4.35 -7.57 8.60
CA GLY A 85 -3.43 -6.86 9.48
C GLY A 85 -3.12 -5.41 9.07
N MET A 86 -3.67 -4.89 7.97
CA MET A 86 -3.66 -3.45 7.71
C MET A 86 -4.73 -2.80 8.59
N VAL A 87 -4.29 -2.18 9.68
CA VAL A 87 -5.15 -1.43 10.61
C VAL A 87 -4.73 0.03 10.56
N ALA A 88 -5.56 0.87 9.97
CA ALA A 88 -5.35 2.32 9.99
C ALA A 88 -6.66 3.09 9.84
N GLU A 89 -6.69 4.27 10.47
CA GLU A 89 -7.73 5.28 10.29
C GLU A 89 -7.24 6.36 9.33
N PHE A 90 -8.10 6.70 8.37
CA PHE A 90 -7.80 7.67 7.33
C PHE A 90 -8.56 8.98 7.55
N GLU A 91 -7.94 10.08 7.11
CA GLU A 91 -8.60 11.37 7.05
C GLU A 91 -9.61 11.43 5.90
N GLU A 92 -10.80 12.01 6.15
CA GLU A 92 -11.90 12.06 5.18
C GLU A 92 -11.64 13.03 4.02
N ASP A 93 -10.68 13.94 4.17
CA ASP A 93 -10.34 15.04 3.23
C ASP A 93 -9.63 14.59 1.94
N GLY A 94 -9.78 13.33 1.54
CA GLY A 94 -9.14 12.76 0.36
C GLY A 94 -9.87 11.57 -0.25
N ILE A 95 -11.11 11.31 0.17
CA ILE A 95 -11.86 10.13 -0.26
C ILE A 95 -12.10 10.16 -1.78
N GLU A 96 -12.50 11.29 -2.36
CA GLU A 96 -12.79 11.39 -3.80
C GLU A 96 -11.53 11.29 -4.66
N THR A 97 -10.45 11.93 -4.22
CA THR A 97 -9.12 11.79 -4.85
C THR A 97 -8.63 10.35 -4.78
N SER A 98 -8.85 9.66 -3.65
CA SER A 98 -8.44 8.26 -3.48
C SER A 98 -9.18 7.30 -4.42
N VAL A 99 -10.45 7.57 -4.75
CA VAL A 99 -11.22 6.77 -5.72
C VAL A 99 -10.65 6.93 -7.12
N THR A 100 -10.38 8.18 -7.54
CA THR A 100 -9.79 8.46 -8.85
C THR A 100 -8.42 7.81 -8.97
N LEU A 101 -7.58 7.96 -7.95
CA LEU A 101 -6.26 7.33 -7.90
C LEU A 101 -6.36 5.80 -7.88
N ALA A 102 -7.36 5.21 -7.21
CA ALA A 102 -7.54 3.76 -7.19
C ALA A 102 -7.83 3.20 -8.60
N VAL A 103 -8.60 3.91 -9.43
CA VAL A 103 -8.82 3.51 -10.83
C VAL A 103 -7.52 3.56 -11.63
N ILE A 104 -6.72 4.61 -11.45
CA ILE A 104 -5.41 4.72 -12.11
C ILE A 104 -4.47 3.62 -11.59
N ALA A 105 -4.50 3.32 -10.28
CA ALA A 105 -3.69 2.26 -9.67
C ALA A 105 -3.99 0.89 -10.27
N ILE A 106 -5.26 0.58 -10.58
CA ILE A 106 -5.63 -0.65 -11.31
C ILE A 106 -4.94 -0.69 -12.68
N LEU A 107 -5.01 0.40 -13.45
CA LEU A 107 -4.39 0.44 -14.79
C LEU A 107 -2.88 0.22 -14.71
N VAL A 108 -2.23 0.86 -13.74
CA VAL A 108 -0.79 0.71 -13.49
C VAL A 108 -0.46 -0.71 -13.03
N GLN A 109 -1.26 -1.30 -12.14
CA GLN A 109 -1.05 -2.67 -11.67
C GLN A 109 -1.20 -3.70 -12.79
N VAL A 110 -2.17 -3.51 -13.69
CA VAL A 110 -2.35 -4.36 -14.89
C VAL A 110 -1.14 -4.25 -15.81
N LEU A 111 -0.66 -3.03 -16.08
CA LEU A 111 0.55 -2.77 -16.84
C LEU A 111 1.77 -3.45 -16.21
N GLN A 112 1.95 -3.32 -14.90
CA GLN A 112 3.04 -3.95 -14.17
C GLN A 112 2.94 -5.47 -14.15
N CYS A 113 1.73 -6.04 -14.10
CA CYS A 113 1.54 -7.48 -14.20
C CYS A 113 1.99 -7.98 -15.59
N CYS A 114 1.58 -7.30 -16.66
CA CYS A 114 1.99 -7.64 -18.03
C CYS A 114 3.50 -7.45 -18.27
N ILE A 115 4.10 -6.37 -17.76
CA ILE A 115 5.53 -6.07 -17.91
C ILE A 115 6.38 -6.97 -17.01
N GLY A 116 5.96 -7.20 -15.77
CA GLY A 116 6.62 -8.08 -14.81
C GLY A 116 6.66 -9.52 -15.28
N GLN A 117 5.57 -10.03 -15.85
CA GLN A 117 5.56 -11.34 -16.52
C GLN A 117 6.54 -11.40 -17.68
N ARG A 118 6.65 -10.34 -18.49
CA ARG A 118 7.64 -10.24 -19.58
C ARG A 118 9.07 -10.20 -19.06
N LEU A 119 9.37 -9.43 -18.01
CA LEU A 119 10.71 -9.32 -17.43
C LEU A 119 11.18 -10.64 -16.80
N VAL A 120 10.31 -11.32 -16.06
CA VAL A 120 10.61 -12.65 -15.50
C VAL A 120 10.80 -13.67 -16.64
N PHE A 121 10.01 -13.58 -17.71
CA PHE A 121 10.15 -14.46 -18.86
C PHE A 121 11.47 -14.20 -19.63
N MET A 122 11.86 -12.94 -19.84
CA MET A 122 13.12 -12.60 -20.50
C MET A 122 14.35 -12.90 -19.64
N ALA A 123 14.25 -12.81 -18.31
CA ALA A 123 15.34 -13.20 -17.41
C ALA A 123 15.57 -14.72 -17.33
N LYS A 124 14.67 -15.52 -17.92
CA LYS A 124 14.71 -17.00 -17.92
C LYS A 124 15.11 -17.59 -19.28
N VAL A 125 15.26 -16.76 -20.32
CA VAL A 125 15.74 -17.12 -21.68
C VAL A 125 17.21 -16.73 -21.81
#